data_AF-A0A7W8EC48-F1
#
_entry.id   AF-A0A7W8EC48-F1
#
_cell.length_a   1.000
_cell.length_b   1.000
_cell.length_c   1.000
_cell.angle_alpha   90.00
_cell.angle_beta   90.00
_cell.angle_gamma   90.00
#
_symmetry.space_group_name_H-M   'P 1'
#
loop_
_entity.id
_entity.type
_entity.pdbx_description
1 polymer ?
#
loop_
_entity_poly.entity_id
_entity_poly.type
_entity_poly.pdbx_seq_one_letter_code
_entity_poly.pdbx_strand_id
1 'polypeptide(L)' 'MAAVIQYRCEICGTESSNPIHWFMIQCNAEELKVLKWNTEAASAYGARHYCGEAHAGIYISRWLEASCSPSIPDFNRASR' A
#
# COMPACT_ATOMS: atom_id res chain seq x y z
N MET A 1 -1.10 -27.43 13.24
CA MET A 1 -1.42 -26.98 11.87
C MET A 1 -0.71 -25.66 11.67
N ALA A 2 0.30 -25.58 10.80
CA ALA A 2 0.98 -24.32 10.53
C ALA A 2 0.04 -23.42 9.72
N ALA A 3 -0.27 -22.23 10.23
CA ALA A 3 -1.04 -21.25 9.49
C ALA A 3 -0.23 -20.85 8.25
N VAL A 4 -0.69 -21.23 7.06
CA VAL A 4 -0.11 -20.73 5.82
C VAL A 4 -0.55 -19.28 5.67
N ILE A 5 0.34 -18.34 5.97
CA ILE A 5 0.04 -16.92 5.77
C ILE A 5 0.08 -16.67 4.27
N GLN A 6 -1.09 -16.48 3.68
CA GLN A 6 -1.24 -16.09 2.28
C GLN A 6 -1.30 -14.57 2.22
N TYR A 7 -0.40 -13.99 1.43
CA TYR A 7 -0.34 -12.55 1.21
C TYR A 7 -0.94 -12.22 -0.14
N ARG A 8 -1.76 -11.17 -0.20
CA ARG A 8 -2.47 -10.76 -1.41
C ARG A 8 -1.95 -9.42 -1.91
N CYS A 9 -1.67 -9.33 -3.20
CA CYS A 9 -1.31 -8.07 -3.81
C CYS A 9 -2.51 -7.14 -3.92
N GLU A 10 -2.37 -5.91 -3.43
CA GLU A 10 -3.46 -4.92 -3.41
C GLU A 10 -3.85 -4.38 -4.81
N ILE A 11 -3.00 -4.57 -5.82
CA ILE A 11 -3.23 -4.06 -7.18
C ILE A 11 -3.86 -5.12 -8.10
N CYS A 12 -3.24 -6.30 -8.17
CA CYS A 12 -3.68 -7.36 -9.10
C CYS A 12 -4.43 -8.50 -8.40
N GLY A 13 -4.44 -8.53 -7.06
CA GLY A 13 -5.09 -9.59 -6.30
C GLY A 13 -4.33 -10.92 -6.27
N THR A 14 -3.10 -10.99 -6.79
CA THR A 14 -2.26 -12.20 -6.72
C THR A 14 -2.07 -12.61 -5.28
N GLU A 15 -2.37 -13.86 -4.95
CA GLU A 15 -2.13 -14.44 -3.63
C GLU A 15 -0.89 -15.32 -3.69
N SER A 16 0.01 -15.18 -2.71
CA SER A 16 1.20 -16.02 -2.62
C SER A 16 1.55 -16.31 -1.17
N SER A 17 1.84 -17.58 -0.90
CA SER A 17 2.38 -18.06 0.37
C SER A 17 3.90 -17.86 0.44
N ASN A 18 4.57 -17.69 -0.72
CA ASN A 18 6.01 -17.46 -0.85
C ASN A 18 6.28 -16.24 -1.75
N PRO A 19 6.08 -15.02 -1.22
CA PRO A 19 6.26 -13.77 -1.95
C PRO A 19 7.75 -13.41 -2.12
N ILE A 20 8.43 -14.08 -3.05
CA ILE A 20 9.81 -13.77 -3.46
C ILE A 20 9.76 -12.57 -4.44
N HIS A 21 10.58 -11.54 -4.20
CA HIS A 21 10.57 -10.25 -4.95
C HIS A 21 9.36 -9.34 -4.72
N TRP A 22 8.62 -9.56 -3.63
CA TRP A 22 7.54 -8.66 -3.27
C TRP A 22 8.07 -7.45 -2.50
N PHE A 23 7.24 -6.41 -2.47
CA PHE A 23 7.50 -5.19 -1.74
C PHE A 23 6.36 -4.93 -0.78
N MET A 24 6.68 -4.26 0.32
CA MET A 24 5.69 -3.82 1.29
C MET A 24 5.73 -2.30 1.35
N ILE A 25 4.56 -1.69 1.39
CA ILE A 25 4.46 -0.25 1.58
C ILE A 25 3.66 -0.01 2.84
N GLN A 26 4.25 0.75 3.76
CA GLN A 26 3.56 1.30 4.91
C GLN A 26 3.21 2.75 4.61
N CYS A 27 1.94 3.08 4.78
CA CYS A 27 1.42 4.42 4.58
C CYS A 27 1.11 5.04 5.93
N ASN A 28 1.86 6.08 6.29
CA ASN A 28 1.55 6.92 7.44
C ASN A 28 0.91 8.24 6.95
N ALA A 29 0.45 9.07 7.88
CA ALA A 29 -0.18 10.34 7.55
C ALA A 29 0.74 11.31 6.78
N GLU A 30 2.06 11.23 7.03
CA GLU A 30 3.04 12.20 6.53
C GLU A 30 4.07 11.57 5.56
N GLU A 31 4.25 10.25 5.63
CA GLU A 31 5.29 9.56 4.87
C GLU A 31 4.84 8.20 4.35
N LEU A 32 5.40 7.81 3.21
CA LEU A 32 5.23 6.51 2.60
C LEU A 32 6.57 5.76 2.65
N LYS A 33 6.61 4.63 3.35
CA LYS A 33 7.80 3.80 3.49
C LYS A 33 7.70 2.57 2.60
N VAL A 34 8.61 2.46 1.63
CA VAL A 34 8.77 1.26 0.80
C VAL A 34 9.83 0.37 1.45
N LEU A 35 9.46 -0.87 1.75
CA LEU A 35 10.27 -1.86 2.42
C LEU A 35 10.39 -3.11 1.55
N LYS A 36 11.56 -3.75 1.56
CA LYS A 36 11.71 -5.10 1.00
C LYS A 36 10.86 -6.09 1.78
N TRP A 37 10.36 -7.13 1.10
CA TRP A 37 9.56 -8.18 1.74
C TRP A 37 10.22 -8.71 3.03
N ASN A 38 9.47 -8.68 4.12
CA ASN A 38 9.85 -9.24 5.41
C ASN A 38 8.60 -9.70 6.15
N THR A 39 8.56 -10.93 6.64
CA THR A 39 7.36 -11.51 7.26
C THR A 39 6.89 -10.75 8.49
N GLU A 40 7.81 -10.18 9.28
CA GLU A 40 7.46 -9.37 10.46
C GLU A 40 6.77 -8.07 10.04
N ALA A 41 7.33 -7.37 9.05
CA ALA A 41 6.75 -6.14 8.55
C ALA A 41 5.49 -6.39 7.69
N ALA A 42 5.35 -7.58 7.09
CA ALA A 42 4.15 -7.98 6.35
C ALA A 42 2.95 -8.18 7.27
N SER A 43 3.21 -8.60 8.51
CA SER A 43 2.19 -8.73 9.57
C SER A 43 1.99 -7.44 10.37
N ALA A 44 2.71 -6.36 10.03
CA ALA A 44 2.53 -5.07 10.68
C ALA A 44 1.20 -4.42 10.26
N TYR A 45 0.57 -3.70 11.19
CA TYR A 45 -0.70 -3.02 10.92
C TYR A 45 -0.52 -1.93 9.86
N GLY A 46 -1.33 -1.98 8.80
CA GLY A 46 -1.25 -1.03 7.68
C GLY A 46 -0.19 -1.36 6.62
N ALA A 47 0.49 -2.50 6.71
CA ALA A 47 1.39 -2.97 5.66
C ALA A 47 0.60 -3.45 4.44
N ARG A 48 0.83 -2.84 3.30
CA ARG A 48 0.26 -3.26 2.00
C ARG A 48 1.26 -4.08 1.21
N HIS A 49 0.81 -5.16 0.59
CA HIS A 49 1.66 -6.11 -0.13
C HIS A 49 1.58 -5.89 -1.65
N TYR A 50 2.73 -5.91 -2.32
CA TYR A 50 2.83 -5.74 -3.77
C TYR A 50 3.72 -6.81 -4.38
N CYS A 51 3.21 -7.49 -5.41
CA CYS A 51 3.91 -8.62 -6.04
C CYS A 51 5.06 -8.24 -6.97
N GLY A 52 5.39 -6.95 -7.08
CA GLY A 52 6.51 -6.47 -7.87
C GLY A 52 6.61 -4.95 -7.88
N GLU A 53 7.71 -4.45 -8.45
CA GLU A 53 8.02 -3.03 -8.52
C GLU A 53 6.95 -2.25 -9.29
N ALA A 54 6.46 -2.77 -10.41
CA ALA A 54 5.44 -2.10 -11.21
C ALA A 54 4.16 -1.80 -10.41
N HIS A 55 3.68 -2.77 -9.62
CA HIS A 55 2.50 -2.59 -8.79
C HIS A 55 2.76 -1.67 -7.59
N ALA A 56 3.95 -1.77 -6.97
CA ALA A 56 4.36 -0.84 -5.94
C ALA A 56 4.42 0.61 -6.48
N GLY A 57 4.99 0.80 -7.67
CA GLY A 57 5.10 2.08 -8.37
C GLY A 57 3.75 2.72 -8.65
N ILE A 58 2.77 1.95 -9.13
CA ILE A 58 1.39 2.44 -9.33
C ILE A 58 0.82 3.00 -8.03
N TYR A 59 0.99 2.30 -6.90
CA TYR A 59 0.50 2.79 -5.62
C TYR A 59 1.21 4.06 -5.17
N ILE A 60 2.54 4.12 -5.32
CA ILE A 60 3.34 5.30 -4.96
C ILE A 60 2.90 6.51 -5.79
N SER A 61 2.74 6.35 -7.11
CA SER A 61 2.25 7.42 -7.99
C SER A 61 0.88 7.92 -7.55
N ARG A 62 -0.07 7.02 -7.26
CA ARG A 62 -1.41 7.39 -6.77
C ARG A 62 -1.37 8.11 -5.42
N TRP A 63 -0.49 7.68 -4.52
CA TRP A 63 -0.30 8.34 -3.23
C TRP A 63 0.27 9.74 -3.40
N LEU A 64 1.27 9.91 -4.27
CA LEU A 64 1.83 11.22 -4.61
C LEU A 64 0.77 12.13 -5.26
N GLU A 65 -0.03 11.60 -6.18
CA GLU A 65 -1.16 12.34 -6.76
C GLU A 65 -2.17 12.79 -5.70
N ALA A 66 -2.55 11.90 -4.77
CA ALA A 66 -3.46 12.22 -3.67
C ALA A 66 -2.87 13.26 -2.69
N SER A 67 -1.56 13.20 -2.45
CA SER A 67 -0.84 14.15 -1.59
C SER A 67 -0.64 15.51 -2.26
N CYS A 68 -0.41 15.54 -3.57
CA CYS A 68 -0.25 16.76 -4.37
C CYS A 68 -1.57 17.37 -4.86
N SER A 69 -2.67 16.62 -4.89
CA SER A 69 -3.97 17.21 -5.16
C SER A 69 -4.31 18.15 -4.02
N PRO A 70 -4.50 19.46 -4.26
CA PRO A 70 -5.01 20.35 -3.24
C PRO A 70 -6.31 19.72 -2.76
N SER A 71 -6.50 19.61 -1.43
CA SER A 71 -7.78 19.26 -0.84
C SER A 71 -8.81 20.06 -1.60
N ILE A 72 -9.64 19.41 -2.42
CA ILE A 72 -10.68 20.10 -3.19
C ILE A 72 -11.39 20.92 -2.14
N PRO A 73 -11.34 22.27 -2.18
CA PRO A 73 -12.04 23.04 -1.19
C PRO A 73 -13.49 22.60 -1.31
N ASP A 74 -14.05 22.11 -0.21
CA ASP A 74 -15.47 21.79 -0.16
C ASP A 74 -16.23 23.11 -0.29
N PHE A 75 -16.41 23.57 -1.53
CA PHE A 75 -17.20 24.76 -1.86
C PHE A 75 -18.69 24.54 -1.55
N ASN A 76 -19.08 23.36 -1.05
CA ASN A 76 -20.43 23.07 -0.57
C ASN A 76 -20.66 23.51 0.89
N ARG A 77 -19.63 23.92 1.63
CA ARG A 77 -19.77 24.58 2.94
C ARG A 77 -19.95 26.10 2.81
N ALA A 78 -20.85 26.52 1.93
CA ALA A 78 -21.29 27.91 1.82
C ALA A 78 -22.80 27.98 1.54
N SER A 79 -23.62 27.35 2.38
CA SER A 79 -25.02 27.76 2.57
C SER A 79 -25.60 27.16 3.85
N ARG A 80 -25.33 27.79 4.99
CA ARG A 80 -26.24 27.83 6.14
C ARG A 80 -25.82 28.93 7.12
#